data_AF-A0A8B7ILF9-F1
#
_entry.id   AF-A0A8B7ILF9-F1
#
_cell.length_a   1.000
_cell.length_b   1.000
_cell.length_c   1.000
_cell.angle_alpha   90.00
_cell.angle_beta   90.00
_cell.angle_gamma   90.00
#
_symmetry.space_group_name_H-M   'P 1'
#
loop_
_entity.id
_entity.type
_entity.pdbx_description
1 polymer ?
#
loop_
_entity_poly.entity_id
_entity_poly.type
_entity_poly.pdbx_seq_one_letter_code
_entity_poly.pdbx_strand_id
1 'polypeptide(L)'
;MAKIPLILSIYLLGAFLGAQSEVFIENKEASLVLRRQKRANSNRLEEVIPGNLERECIEEKCSFEEAREVFENTEKTMEFWKTYIDGDQCDPNPCKNGAICKDAVSSYVCWCPAGYEGRNCEIDFTCAIKNGGCKHFCRHDPPQKVVCSCTTGYKLHEDGKSCEPAVPYPCGRITAPEAKSKLTRAINSFEHWNITSDEPDDVPDEDLDNITETTTAATTKIVPIIKTDTRVVGGSDSMRGEVPWQVHLVNSHNVGFCGGSIVNEKWVVTAAHCLQPGDNVTAVAGEYSTKADDQTEQRRRVARVVPHPTYNATLNKHHNDIALLELEEPLSLNSYVTPICIGSREFTTMLLKHGLGTVSGWGSTLYRGRPATVLQVLKVPFVDRPTCLKSTSITIQQNMFCAGFSSGGRDTCGGDSGGPYATEIEGTWFLTGVTSWGEECAKAGKYGIYTRVSKYIKWIKETTKLA
;
A
#
# COMPACT_ATOMS: atom_id res chain seq x y z
N MET A 1 -24.47 -93.41 -40.41
CA MET A 1 -23.68 -92.92 -39.26
C MET A 1 -22.32 -92.47 -39.77
N ALA A 2 -21.94 -91.20 -39.54
CA ALA A 2 -20.56 -90.62 -39.46
C ALA A 2 -19.59 -90.83 -40.66
N LYS A 3 -18.56 -90.03 -40.97
CA LYS A 3 -17.96 -88.72 -40.64
C LYS A 3 -16.70 -88.64 -41.56
N ILE A 4 -16.46 -87.50 -42.26
CA ILE A 4 -15.16 -86.76 -42.47
C ILE A 4 -13.95 -87.52 -43.11
N PRO A 5 -12.95 -86.90 -43.84
CA PRO A 5 -12.72 -85.52 -44.34
C PRO A 5 -12.53 -85.45 -45.89
N LEU A 6 -12.53 -84.37 -46.68
CA LEU A 6 -12.47 -82.90 -46.56
C LEU A 6 -11.16 -82.26 -46.02
N ILE A 7 -9.97 -82.73 -46.43
CA ILE A 7 -8.70 -82.02 -46.15
C ILE A 7 -7.72 -81.89 -47.34
N LEU A 8 -7.84 -82.65 -48.45
CA LEU A 8 -6.77 -82.65 -49.47
C LEU A 8 -6.95 -81.69 -50.67
N SER A 9 -8.09 -81.03 -50.84
CA SER A 9 -8.37 -80.20 -52.02
C SER A 9 -8.27 -78.68 -51.79
N ILE A 10 -7.94 -78.23 -50.58
CA ILE A 10 -7.81 -76.79 -50.24
C ILE A 10 -6.34 -76.31 -50.30
N TYR A 11 -5.35 -77.20 -50.30
CA TYR A 11 -3.93 -76.81 -50.27
C TYR A 11 -3.32 -76.37 -51.61
N LEU A 12 -4.02 -76.54 -52.74
CA LEU A 12 -3.51 -76.16 -54.07
C LEU A 12 -4.16 -74.91 -54.68
N LEU A 13 -5.17 -74.33 -54.01
CA LEU A 13 -5.78 -73.05 -54.41
C LEU A 13 -5.36 -71.86 -53.52
N GLY A 14 -4.61 -72.11 -52.44
CA GLY A 14 -4.06 -71.07 -51.57
C GLY A 14 -2.78 -70.40 -52.07
N ALA A 15 -2.27 -70.81 -53.24
CA ALA A 15 -0.95 -70.37 -53.72
C ALA A 15 -0.97 -69.22 -54.73
N PHE A 16 -2.12 -68.70 -55.18
CA PHE A 16 -2.13 -67.77 -56.32
C PHE A 16 -3.17 -66.65 -56.36
N LEU A 17 -3.75 -66.23 -55.24
CA LEU A 17 -4.62 -65.04 -55.24
C LEU A 17 -4.29 -64.09 -54.09
N GLY A 18 -3.58 -63.02 -54.46
CA GLY A 18 -3.65 -61.75 -53.75
C GLY A 18 -2.56 -61.51 -52.72
N ALA A 19 -1.29 -61.61 -53.11
CA ALA A 19 -0.33 -60.65 -52.60
C ALA A 19 -0.80 -59.26 -53.07
N GLN A 20 -1.69 -58.62 -52.32
CA GLN A 20 -1.68 -57.17 -52.28
C GLN A 20 -0.43 -56.81 -51.50
N SER A 21 0.70 -56.76 -52.22
CA SER A 21 1.77 -55.87 -51.81
C SER A 21 1.10 -54.50 -51.71
N GLU A 22 0.88 -54.01 -50.48
CA GLU A 22 0.65 -52.59 -50.31
C GLU A 22 1.89 -51.91 -50.88
N VAL A 23 1.75 -51.36 -52.09
CA VAL A 23 2.81 -50.61 -52.78
C VAL A 23 3.04 -49.25 -52.07
N PHE A 24 2.20 -48.92 -51.08
CA PHE A 24 2.30 -47.72 -50.28
C PHE A 24 2.59 -48.10 -48.83
N ILE A 25 3.81 -47.78 -48.42
CA ILE A 25 4.28 -47.87 -47.04
C ILE A 25 3.73 -46.67 -46.26
N GLU A 26 3.35 -46.84 -44.99
CA GLU A 26 2.95 -45.71 -44.12
C GLU A 26 4.07 -44.66 -44.05
N ASN A 27 3.73 -43.37 -43.96
CA ASN A 27 4.70 -42.26 -44.09
C ASN A 27 5.90 -42.40 -43.12
N LYS A 28 5.66 -42.91 -41.90
CA LYS A 28 6.72 -43.20 -40.91
C LYS A 28 7.65 -44.34 -41.32
N GLU A 29 7.13 -45.39 -41.96
CA GLU A 29 7.92 -46.54 -42.43
C GLU A 29 8.63 -46.23 -43.76
N ALA A 30 8.03 -45.43 -44.64
CA ALA A 30 8.63 -45.02 -45.92
C ALA A 30 9.91 -44.20 -45.70
N SER A 31 9.91 -43.42 -44.61
CA SER A 31 11.05 -42.60 -44.15
C SER A 31 12.28 -43.42 -43.75
N LEU A 32 12.12 -44.72 -43.46
CA LEU A 32 13.21 -45.62 -43.08
C LEU A 32 13.90 -46.29 -44.29
N VAL A 33 13.22 -46.37 -45.43
CA VAL A 33 13.71 -47.06 -46.65
C VAL A 33 14.67 -46.18 -47.45
N LEU A 34 14.43 -44.86 -47.48
CA LEU A 34 15.32 -43.90 -48.11
C LEU A 34 16.26 -43.30 -47.05
N ARG A 35 17.55 -43.67 -47.09
CA ARG A 35 18.59 -42.86 -46.44
C ARG A 35 18.71 -41.53 -47.18
N ARG A 36 17.84 -40.56 -46.88
CA ARG A 36 17.98 -39.18 -47.34
C ARG A 36 19.21 -38.58 -46.64
N GLN A 37 20.12 -38.00 -47.42
CA GLN A 37 21.14 -37.12 -46.84
C GLN A 37 20.44 -35.86 -46.36
N LYS A 38 20.85 -35.37 -45.17
CA LYS A 38 20.44 -34.04 -44.71
C LYS A 38 20.79 -33.00 -45.77
N ARG A 39 19.88 -32.06 -46.02
CA ARG A 39 20.13 -30.93 -46.95
C ARG A 39 21.28 -30.05 -46.42
N ALA A 40 21.28 -29.84 -45.10
CA ALA A 40 22.31 -29.10 -44.38
C ALA A 40 23.72 -29.70 -44.60
N ASN A 41 24.65 -28.85 -45.05
CA ASN A 41 26.03 -29.18 -45.42
C ASN A 41 26.19 -29.95 -46.74
N SER A 42 25.20 -29.91 -47.65
CA SER A 42 25.43 -30.32 -49.02
C SER A 42 26.26 -29.22 -49.71
N ASN A 43 27.54 -29.50 -50.03
CA ASN A 43 28.51 -28.54 -50.60
C ASN A 43 28.15 -28.02 -52.02
N ARG A 44 26.86 -27.86 -52.36
CA ARG A 44 26.34 -27.40 -53.66
C ARG A 44 25.05 -26.57 -53.49
N LEU A 45 25.18 -25.25 -53.69
CA LEU A 45 24.10 -24.32 -54.08
C LEU A 45 22.79 -24.42 -53.28
N GLU A 46 22.87 -24.70 -51.98
CA GLU A 46 21.71 -24.84 -51.08
C GLU A 46 20.80 -23.60 -51.09
N GLU A 47 21.39 -22.41 -51.29
CA GLU A 47 20.75 -21.09 -51.40
C GLU A 47 19.92 -20.87 -52.68
N VAL A 48 20.02 -21.73 -53.70
CA VAL A 48 19.30 -21.55 -54.99
C VAL A 48 17.93 -22.25 -54.99
N ILE A 49 17.67 -23.12 -54.01
CA ILE A 49 16.46 -23.94 -53.94
C ILE A 49 15.55 -23.34 -52.85
N PRO A 50 14.26 -23.07 -53.14
CA PRO A 50 13.34 -22.50 -52.15
C PRO A 50 13.21 -23.38 -50.91
N GLY A 51 13.07 -22.74 -49.74
CA GLY A 51 12.92 -23.41 -48.45
C GLY A 51 11.67 -24.29 -48.40
N ASN A 52 11.71 -25.38 -47.64
CA ASN A 52 10.60 -26.31 -47.48
C ASN A 52 10.37 -26.67 -46.01
N LEU A 53 9.24 -26.23 -45.44
CA LEU A 53 8.91 -26.41 -44.02
C LEU A 53 8.97 -27.88 -43.57
N GLU A 54 8.33 -28.77 -44.33
CA GLU A 54 8.25 -30.20 -43.99
C GLU A 54 9.66 -30.81 -43.94
N ARG A 55 10.50 -30.53 -44.93
CA ARG A 55 11.83 -31.15 -45.01
C ARG A 55 12.85 -30.52 -44.05
N GLU A 56 12.83 -29.20 -43.90
CA GLU A 56 13.89 -28.47 -43.17
C GLU A 56 13.60 -28.37 -41.67
N CYS A 57 12.34 -28.15 -41.30
CA CYS A 57 11.97 -27.90 -39.92
C CYS A 57 11.13 -29.02 -39.27
N ILE A 58 10.45 -29.88 -40.03
CA ILE A 58 9.62 -30.97 -39.47
C ILE A 58 10.38 -32.31 -39.51
N GLU A 59 10.93 -32.70 -40.66
CA GLU A 59 11.79 -33.88 -40.83
C GLU A 59 13.17 -33.64 -40.15
N GLU A 60 13.62 -32.38 -40.07
CA GLU A 60 14.92 -31.98 -39.52
C GLU A 60 14.82 -30.82 -38.50
N LYS A 61 15.93 -30.50 -37.81
CA LYS A 61 16.03 -29.31 -36.98
C LYS A 61 16.58 -28.15 -37.81
N CYS A 62 15.77 -27.11 -38.03
CA CYS A 62 16.17 -25.91 -38.76
C CYS A 62 16.64 -24.78 -37.83
N SER A 63 17.45 -23.90 -38.38
CA SER A 63 17.87 -22.61 -37.82
C SER A 63 16.83 -21.52 -38.13
N PHE A 64 16.96 -20.37 -37.43
CA PHE A 64 16.04 -19.24 -37.65
C PHE A 64 16.10 -18.71 -39.08
N GLU A 65 17.28 -18.75 -39.69
CA GLU A 65 17.49 -18.23 -41.04
C GLU A 65 16.85 -19.14 -42.09
N GLU A 66 16.94 -20.46 -41.92
CA GLU A 66 16.21 -21.42 -42.77
C GLU A 66 14.69 -21.25 -42.63
N ALA A 67 14.18 -21.07 -41.42
CA ALA A 67 12.76 -20.76 -41.21
C ALA A 67 12.36 -19.40 -41.86
N ARG A 68 13.26 -18.41 -41.87
CA ARG A 68 13.04 -17.12 -42.54
C ARG A 68 12.93 -17.27 -44.05
N GLU A 69 13.73 -18.15 -44.64
CA GLU A 69 13.69 -18.50 -46.06
C GLU A 69 12.43 -19.27 -46.45
N VAL A 70 11.91 -20.12 -45.56
CA VAL A 70 10.67 -20.88 -45.79
C VAL A 70 9.43 -19.98 -45.88
N PHE A 71 9.30 -19.00 -44.99
CA PHE A 71 8.09 -18.17 -44.90
C PHE A 71 8.18 -16.84 -45.67
N GLU A 72 9.39 -16.39 -46.01
CA GLU A 72 9.69 -15.11 -46.67
C GLU A 72 9.01 -13.89 -46.02
N ASN A 73 8.61 -14.01 -44.75
CA ASN A 73 7.84 -13.01 -44.02
C ASN A 73 8.19 -13.09 -42.53
N THR A 74 8.70 -11.99 -41.99
CA THR A 74 9.19 -11.94 -40.62
C THR A 74 8.12 -12.27 -39.58
N GLU A 75 6.86 -11.87 -39.78
CA GLU A 75 5.77 -12.13 -38.83
C GLU A 75 5.43 -13.62 -38.79
N LYS A 76 5.28 -14.26 -39.96
CA LYS A 76 5.01 -15.69 -40.08
C LYS A 76 6.17 -16.54 -39.58
N THR A 77 7.40 -16.15 -39.91
CA THR A 77 8.60 -16.81 -39.38
C THR A 77 8.61 -16.75 -37.86
N MET A 78 8.33 -15.58 -37.26
CA MET A 78 8.30 -15.43 -35.81
C MET A 78 7.15 -16.19 -35.15
N GLU A 79 5.98 -16.30 -35.79
CA GLU A 79 4.85 -17.09 -35.28
C GLU A 79 5.19 -18.59 -35.24
N PHE A 80 5.77 -19.11 -36.31
CA PHE A 80 6.29 -20.49 -36.33
C PHE A 80 7.42 -20.68 -35.30
N TRP A 81 8.38 -19.75 -35.26
CA TRP A 81 9.62 -19.92 -34.51
C TRP A 81 9.41 -19.94 -32.99
N LYS A 82 8.45 -19.16 -32.48
CA LYS A 82 8.10 -19.16 -31.05
C LYS A 82 7.69 -20.57 -30.60
N THR A 83 6.72 -21.16 -31.27
CA THR A 83 6.24 -22.51 -30.94
C THR A 83 7.25 -23.61 -31.26
N TYR A 84 8.09 -23.42 -32.29
CA TYR A 84 9.07 -24.42 -32.72
C TYR A 84 10.19 -24.68 -31.72
N ILE A 85 10.66 -23.64 -31.01
CA ILE A 85 11.79 -23.77 -30.06
C ILE A 85 11.36 -24.43 -28.75
N ASP A 86 10.25 -24.00 -28.15
CA ASP A 86 9.89 -24.36 -26.78
C ASP A 86 8.39 -24.66 -26.56
N GLY A 87 7.64 -24.88 -27.65
CA GLY A 87 6.21 -25.23 -27.61
C GLY A 87 5.31 -24.02 -27.40
N ASP A 88 4.00 -24.23 -27.30
CA ASP A 88 3.05 -23.14 -27.02
C ASP A 88 2.93 -22.95 -25.50
N GLN A 89 3.45 -21.86 -24.96
CA GLN A 89 3.34 -21.56 -23.53
C GLN A 89 1.94 -21.09 -23.11
N CYS A 90 1.01 -20.93 -24.06
CA CYS A 90 -0.40 -20.70 -23.81
C CYS A 90 -1.25 -21.98 -23.76
N ASP A 91 -0.65 -23.18 -23.83
CA ASP A 91 -1.35 -24.46 -23.64
C ASP A 91 -0.70 -25.33 -22.54
N PRO A 92 -1.32 -25.48 -21.36
CA PRO A 92 -2.62 -24.93 -20.95
C PRO A 92 -2.55 -23.43 -20.64
N ASN A 93 -3.64 -22.69 -20.93
CA ASN A 93 -3.66 -21.22 -20.78
C ASN A 93 -3.31 -20.79 -19.34
N PRO A 94 -2.15 -20.13 -19.12
CA PRO A 94 -1.72 -19.71 -17.79
C PRO A 94 -2.50 -18.48 -17.28
N CYS A 95 -3.06 -17.68 -18.19
CA CYS A 95 -3.71 -16.42 -17.87
C CYS A 95 -5.08 -16.64 -17.20
N LYS A 96 -5.34 -15.90 -16.13
CA LYS A 96 -6.55 -15.98 -15.29
C LYS A 96 -7.56 -14.88 -15.64
N ASN A 97 -8.75 -14.98 -15.05
CA ASN A 97 -9.77 -13.94 -15.09
C ASN A 97 -10.21 -13.48 -16.49
N GLY A 98 -10.20 -14.40 -17.47
CA GLY A 98 -10.61 -14.11 -18.85
C GLY A 98 -9.57 -13.34 -19.67
N ALA A 99 -8.32 -13.32 -19.24
CA ALA A 99 -7.21 -12.71 -19.96
C ALA A 99 -6.82 -13.48 -21.24
N ILE A 100 -6.30 -12.74 -22.21
CA ILE A 100 -5.85 -13.29 -23.49
C ILE A 100 -4.37 -13.63 -23.38
N CYS A 101 -4.00 -14.89 -23.62
CA CYS A 101 -2.61 -15.33 -23.66
C CYS A 101 -2.01 -15.13 -25.05
N LYS A 102 -0.78 -14.59 -25.12
CA LYS A 102 0.03 -14.57 -26.34
C LYS A 102 1.38 -15.23 -26.07
N ASP A 103 1.69 -16.23 -26.89
CA ASP A 103 2.96 -16.95 -26.87
C ASP A 103 4.14 -16.08 -27.35
N ALA A 104 5.32 -16.28 -26.76
CA ALA A 104 6.56 -15.59 -27.06
C ALA A 104 7.75 -16.55 -26.89
N VAL A 105 8.95 -16.15 -27.32
CA VAL A 105 10.12 -17.04 -27.21
C VAL A 105 10.46 -17.22 -25.72
N SER A 106 10.36 -18.45 -25.24
CA SER A 106 10.65 -18.89 -23.86
C SER A 106 9.84 -18.19 -22.78
N SER A 107 8.69 -17.61 -23.13
CA SER A 107 7.78 -16.94 -22.21
C SER A 107 6.41 -16.71 -22.86
N TYR A 108 5.43 -16.32 -22.07
CA TYR A 108 4.13 -15.84 -22.56
C TYR A 108 3.87 -14.42 -22.04
N VAL A 109 2.88 -13.76 -22.64
CA VAL A 109 2.35 -12.47 -22.19
C VAL A 109 0.84 -12.59 -22.01
N CYS A 110 0.36 -12.30 -20.80
CA CYS A 110 -1.07 -12.21 -20.51
C CYS A 110 -1.57 -10.76 -20.69
N TRP A 111 -2.59 -10.59 -21.52
CA TRP A 111 -3.27 -9.32 -21.74
C TRP A 111 -4.46 -9.26 -20.79
N CYS A 112 -4.26 -8.60 -19.65
CA CYS A 112 -5.24 -8.55 -18.58
C CYS A 112 -6.44 -7.67 -18.93
N PRO A 113 -7.68 -8.11 -18.68
CA PRO A 113 -8.85 -7.25 -18.74
C PRO A 113 -8.75 -6.12 -17.72
N ALA A 114 -9.47 -5.02 -17.96
CA ALA A 114 -9.50 -3.89 -17.06
C ALA A 114 -9.87 -4.32 -15.62
N GLY A 115 -9.01 -3.96 -14.67
CA GLY A 115 -9.14 -4.31 -13.25
C GLY A 115 -8.33 -5.53 -12.81
N TYR A 116 -7.53 -6.15 -13.68
CA TYR A 116 -6.59 -7.21 -13.28
C TYR A 116 -5.15 -6.88 -13.65
N GLU A 117 -4.19 -7.26 -12.81
CA GLU A 117 -2.76 -7.27 -13.16
C GLU A 117 -2.09 -8.53 -12.59
N GLY A 118 -0.76 -8.59 -12.65
CA GLY A 118 0.03 -9.78 -12.34
C GLY A 118 0.47 -10.48 -13.63
N ARG A 119 1.46 -11.37 -13.52
CA ARG A 119 2.02 -12.08 -14.67
C ARG A 119 0.93 -12.91 -15.37
N ASN A 120 -0.02 -13.43 -14.59
CA ASN A 120 -1.11 -14.28 -15.04
C ASN A 120 -2.47 -13.59 -14.87
N CYS A 121 -2.52 -12.27 -14.66
CA CYS A 121 -3.76 -11.53 -14.39
C CYS A 121 -4.51 -12.05 -13.15
N GLU A 122 -3.79 -12.59 -12.18
CA GLU A 122 -4.31 -13.18 -10.95
C GLU A 122 -4.72 -12.14 -9.89
N ILE A 123 -4.24 -10.90 -10.02
CA ILE A 123 -4.45 -9.83 -9.04
C ILE A 123 -5.67 -9.01 -9.44
N ASP A 124 -6.73 -9.06 -8.63
CA ASP A 124 -7.95 -8.23 -8.81
C ASP A 124 -7.80 -6.86 -8.14
N PHE A 125 -7.91 -5.79 -8.93
CA PHE A 125 -7.91 -4.40 -8.46
C PHE A 125 -9.35 -3.90 -8.36
N THR A 126 -10.04 -4.31 -7.29
CA THR A 126 -11.21 -3.59 -6.80
C THR A 126 -10.78 -2.50 -5.82
N CYS A 127 -11.63 -1.50 -5.53
CA CYS A 127 -11.32 -0.54 -4.46
C CYS A 127 -11.10 -1.20 -3.09
N ALA A 128 -11.58 -2.43 -2.88
CA ALA A 128 -11.34 -3.18 -1.66
C ALA A 128 -9.92 -3.76 -1.57
N ILE A 129 -9.26 -3.99 -2.71
CA ILE A 129 -7.93 -4.61 -2.81
C ILE A 129 -6.93 -3.56 -3.26
N LYS A 130 -5.92 -3.28 -2.43
CA LYS A 130 -4.89 -2.24 -2.65
C LYS A 130 -5.47 -0.87 -3.09
N ASN A 131 -6.65 -0.50 -2.59
CA ASN A 131 -7.35 0.74 -2.98
C ASN A 131 -7.54 0.88 -4.50
N GLY A 132 -7.68 -0.23 -5.24
CA GLY A 132 -7.81 -0.23 -6.71
C GLY A 132 -6.55 0.25 -7.44
N GLY A 133 -5.40 0.34 -6.76
CA GLY A 133 -4.18 0.95 -7.28
C GLY A 133 -4.23 2.49 -7.31
N CYS A 134 -5.27 3.11 -6.74
CA CYS A 134 -5.35 4.56 -6.62
C CYS A 134 -4.44 5.05 -5.50
N LYS A 135 -3.64 6.10 -5.77
CA LYS A 135 -2.79 6.71 -4.75
C LYS A 135 -3.58 7.35 -3.59
N HIS A 136 -4.73 7.96 -3.90
CA HIS A 136 -5.61 8.59 -2.90
C HIS A 136 -6.98 7.93 -2.84
N PHE A 137 -7.98 8.40 -3.60
CA PHE A 137 -9.35 7.91 -3.47
C PHE A 137 -9.72 6.99 -4.62
N CYS A 138 -10.37 5.87 -4.29
CA CYS A 138 -10.94 4.94 -5.26
C CYS A 138 -12.47 4.96 -5.19
N ARG A 139 -13.14 5.02 -6.34
CA ARG A 139 -14.58 4.76 -6.47
C ARG A 139 -14.84 3.70 -7.53
N HIS A 140 -15.96 3.01 -7.40
CA HIS A 140 -16.51 2.14 -8.44
C HIS A 140 -17.48 2.94 -9.31
N ASP A 141 -17.30 2.98 -10.63
CA ASP A 141 -18.15 3.74 -11.55
C ASP A 141 -18.35 3.00 -12.89
N PRO A 142 -19.41 2.18 -13.03
CA PRO A 142 -19.64 1.36 -14.23
C PRO A 142 -19.73 2.20 -15.52
N PRO A 143 -19.06 1.81 -16.63
CA PRO A 143 -18.45 0.51 -16.91
C PRO A 143 -17.02 0.33 -16.38
N GLN A 144 -16.39 1.36 -15.81
CA GLN A 144 -15.03 1.29 -15.26
C GLN A 144 -15.07 0.71 -13.83
N LYS A 145 -14.36 -0.41 -13.60
CA LYS A 145 -14.36 -1.06 -12.28
C LYS A 145 -13.71 -0.20 -11.19
N VAL A 146 -12.79 0.70 -11.55
CA VAL A 146 -12.06 1.59 -10.64
C VAL A 146 -11.85 2.96 -11.30
N VAL A 147 -12.21 4.02 -10.59
CA VAL A 147 -11.91 5.40 -10.95
C VAL A 147 -11.18 6.08 -9.78
N CYS A 148 -9.98 6.56 -10.03
CA CYS A 148 -9.16 7.23 -9.03
C CYS A 148 -9.43 8.74 -9.00
N SER A 149 -9.29 9.34 -7.82
CA SER A 149 -9.35 10.79 -7.63
C SER A 149 -8.41 11.24 -6.52
N CYS A 150 -8.00 12.50 -6.55
CA CYS A 150 -6.99 13.04 -5.66
C CYS A 150 -7.58 14.02 -4.63
N THR A 151 -6.88 14.17 -3.51
CA THR A 151 -7.18 15.17 -2.48
C THR A 151 -6.83 16.59 -2.92
N THR A 152 -7.31 17.59 -2.19
CA THR A 152 -7.05 19.02 -2.45
C THR A 152 -5.55 19.31 -2.55
N GLY A 153 -5.16 20.07 -3.58
CA GLY A 153 -3.77 20.39 -3.84
C GLY A 153 -3.03 19.34 -4.67
N TYR A 154 -3.71 18.30 -5.16
CA TYR A 154 -3.17 17.29 -6.07
C TYR A 154 -4.00 17.17 -7.35
N LYS A 155 -3.34 16.82 -8.45
CA LYS A 155 -3.94 16.47 -9.75
C LYS A 155 -3.73 14.99 -10.04
N LEU A 156 -4.69 14.35 -10.71
CA LEU A 156 -4.54 12.99 -11.20
C LEU A 156 -3.54 12.99 -12.36
N HIS A 157 -2.57 12.09 -12.31
CA HIS A 157 -1.58 11.89 -13.36
C HIS A 157 -2.21 11.19 -14.58
N GLU A 158 -1.51 11.18 -15.71
CA GLU A 158 -2.00 10.62 -16.98
C GLU A 158 -2.22 9.10 -16.92
N ASP A 159 -1.58 8.40 -15.97
CA ASP A 159 -1.80 6.98 -15.70
C ASP A 159 -3.19 6.67 -15.09
N GLY A 160 -3.95 7.69 -14.72
CA GLY A 160 -5.28 7.55 -14.12
C GLY A 160 -5.28 6.99 -12.69
N LYS A 161 -4.12 6.85 -12.04
CA LYS A 161 -3.95 6.24 -10.70
C LYS A 161 -3.14 7.10 -9.73
N SER A 162 -2.06 7.71 -10.21
CA SER A 162 -1.13 8.50 -9.41
C SER A 162 -1.65 9.91 -9.16
N CYS A 163 -1.30 10.47 -8.00
CA CYS A 163 -1.63 11.83 -7.63
C CYS A 163 -0.36 12.67 -7.48
N GLU A 164 -0.27 13.73 -8.28
CA GLU A 164 0.85 14.67 -8.29
C GLU A 164 0.47 15.98 -7.60
N PRO A 165 1.38 16.59 -6.82
CA PRO A 165 1.21 17.93 -6.26
C PRO A 165 0.88 18.95 -7.35
N ALA A 166 -0.24 19.65 -7.20
CA ALA A 166 -0.66 20.74 -8.08
C ALA A 166 -0.38 22.14 -7.50
N VAL A 167 -0.06 22.20 -6.20
CA VAL A 167 0.28 23.44 -5.48
C VAL A 167 1.61 23.28 -4.74
N PRO A 168 2.30 24.38 -4.37
CA PRO A 168 3.59 24.31 -3.69
C PRO A 168 3.56 23.57 -2.35
N TYR A 169 2.47 23.77 -1.59
CA TYR A 169 2.28 23.23 -0.25
C TYR A 169 0.96 22.44 -0.19
N PRO A 170 0.90 21.25 -0.84
CA PRO A 170 -0.32 20.46 -0.84
C PRO A 170 -0.54 19.84 0.56
N CYS A 171 -1.79 19.46 0.85
CA CYS A 171 -2.08 18.87 2.15
C CYS A 171 -1.28 17.58 2.38
N GLY A 172 -1.00 17.25 3.63
CA GLY A 172 -0.41 15.97 4.02
C GLY A 172 1.00 15.72 3.50
N ARG A 173 1.68 16.74 2.96
CA ARG A 173 3.04 16.61 2.44
C ARG A 173 4.04 17.33 3.34
N ILE A 174 5.12 16.62 3.67
CA ILE A 174 6.26 17.16 4.40
C ILE A 174 7.24 17.76 3.39
N THR A 175 7.48 19.06 3.48
CA THR A 175 8.35 19.78 2.53
C THR A 175 9.60 20.39 3.16
N ALA A 176 9.68 20.43 4.50
CA ALA A 176 10.86 20.89 5.24
C ALA A 176 12.12 20.10 4.87
N PRO A 177 13.25 20.79 4.58
CA PRO A 177 14.47 20.13 4.13
C PRO A 177 15.06 19.19 5.18
N GLU A 178 14.96 19.53 6.46
CA GLU A 178 15.48 18.74 7.58
C GLU A 178 14.76 17.39 7.69
N ALA A 179 13.42 17.41 7.56
CA ALA A 179 12.58 16.22 7.66
C ALA A 179 12.65 15.31 6.42
N LYS A 180 12.96 15.84 5.23
CA LYS A 180 13.11 15.03 3.99
C LYS A 180 14.24 14.01 4.06
N SER A 181 15.30 14.29 4.84
CA SER A 181 16.47 13.40 4.98
C SER A 181 16.15 12.01 5.55
N LYS A 182 15.03 11.87 6.28
CA LYS A 182 14.58 10.63 6.92
C LYS A 182 13.56 9.85 6.08
N LEU A 183 12.87 10.52 5.14
CA LEU A 183 11.83 9.95 4.26
C LEU A 183 12.41 9.08 3.13
N THR A 184 13.69 9.19 2.82
CA THR A 184 14.38 8.27 1.87
C THR A 184 14.48 6.83 2.38
N ARG A 185 14.04 6.56 3.62
CA ARG A 185 13.92 5.23 4.24
C ARG A 185 12.48 4.91 4.65
N ALA A 186 11.48 5.30 3.85
CA ALA A 186 10.11 4.85 4.04
C ALA A 186 9.93 3.44 3.44
N ILE A 187 9.54 2.50 4.29
CA ILE A 187 9.20 1.11 3.97
C ILE A 187 7.85 1.12 3.23
N ASN A 188 7.77 0.46 2.08
CA ASN A 188 6.54 0.29 1.30
C ASN A 188 5.41 -0.24 2.18
N SER A 189 4.44 0.61 2.52
CA SER A 189 3.31 0.32 3.42
C SER A 189 2.22 -0.57 2.81
N PHE A 190 2.57 -1.45 1.86
CA PHE A 190 1.65 -2.40 1.22
C PHE A 190 2.00 -3.88 1.46
N GLU A 191 3.10 -4.21 2.11
CA GLU A 191 3.47 -5.62 2.34
C GLU A 191 2.54 -6.36 3.30
N HIS A 192 1.73 -5.67 4.12
CA HIS A 192 0.81 -6.30 5.08
C HIS A 192 -0.65 -6.43 4.59
N TRP A 193 -0.91 -6.34 3.28
CA TRP A 193 -2.26 -6.48 2.74
C TRP A 193 -2.66 -7.92 2.39
N ASN A 194 -1.82 -8.91 2.68
CA ASN A 194 -2.19 -10.32 2.51
C ASN A 194 -2.89 -10.86 3.75
N ILE A 195 -4.23 -10.85 3.73
CA ILE A 195 -5.02 -11.72 4.59
C ILE A 195 -5.04 -13.09 3.90
N THR A 196 -4.14 -13.96 4.33
CA THR A 196 -4.39 -15.41 4.33
C THR A 196 -4.43 -15.82 5.79
N SER A 197 -5.63 -16.10 6.26
CA SER A 197 -5.88 -16.85 7.49
C SER A 197 -5.15 -18.20 7.44
N ASP A 198 -4.82 -18.74 8.64
CA ASP A 198 -4.20 -20.04 8.94
C ASP A 198 -2.66 -19.89 9.10
N GLU A 199 -1.98 -20.09 10.24
CA GLU A 199 -2.21 -20.86 11.47
C GLU A 199 -1.27 -20.32 12.60
N PRO A 200 -1.41 -20.78 13.87
CA PRO A 200 -0.65 -20.29 15.03
C PRO A 200 0.66 -21.07 15.24
N ASP A 201 1.62 -20.50 15.97
CA ASP A 201 2.33 -21.26 17.02
C ASP A 201 3.29 -20.41 17.87
N ASP A 202 3.27 -20.79 19.15
CA ASP A 202 4.11 -20.38 20.27
C ASP A 202 5.62 -20.58 20.03
N VAL A 203 6.45 -19.85 20.79
CA VAL A 203 7.42 -20.38 21.79
C VAL A 203 8.39 -19.25 22.22
N PRO A 204 8.85 -19.23 23.50
CA PRO A 204 9.36 -18.05 24.19
C PRO A 204 10.89 -17.91 24.28
N ASP A 205 11.30 -16.75 24.81
CA ASP A 205 12.64 -16.26 25.15
C ASP A 205 13.58 -17.29 25.83
N GLU A 206 14.87 -17.25 25.49
CA GLU A 206 15.94 -17.52 26.47
C GLU A 206 17.29 -16.86 26.10
N ASP A 207 17.76 -16.12 27.11
CA ASP A 207 19.05 -15.56 27.52
C ASP A 207 20.38 -15.77 26.77
N LEU A 208 21.18 -14.70 26.91
CA LEU A 208 22.60 -14.53 26.59
C LEU A 208 23.52 -15.27 27.59
N ASP A 209 24.65 -15.81 27.14
CA ASP A 209 25.99 -15.23 27.43
C ASP A 209 27.20 -16.09 27.00
N ASN A 210 28.29 -15.35 26.76
CA ASN A 210 29.72 -15.71 26.80
C ASN A 210 30.38 -16.50 25.66
N ILE A 211 31.32 -15.84 24.95
CA ILE A 211 32.71 -16.30 24.78
C ILE A 211 33.62 -15.11 24.39
N THR A 212 34.78 -15.10 25.04
CA THR A 212 35.89 -14.14 25.06
C THR A 212 36.73 -14.10 23.77
N GLU A 213 37.40 -12.96 23.57
CA GLU A 213 38.17 -12.49 22.40
C GLU A 213 39.52 -13.18 22.12
N THR A 214 39.86 -13.34 20.83
CA THR A 214 41.14 -12.96 20.12
C THR A 214 41.02 -13.46 18.66
N THR A 215 41.39 -12.82 17.54
CA THR A 215 42.21 -11.65 17.19
C THR A 215 41.92 -11.25 15.71
N THR A 216 41.91 -9.93 15.44
CA THR A 216 42.24 -9.25 14.15
C THR A 216 41.53 -9.61 12.82
N ALA A 217 40.54 -8.80 12.44
CA ALA A 217 40.42 -8.17 11.11
C ALA A 217 39.33 -7.07 11.17
N ALA A 218 39.70 -5.82 10.86
CA ALA A 218 38.86 -4.64 10.99
C ALA A 218 37.65 -4.70 10.05
N THR A 219 36.47 -4.94 10.63
CA THR A 219 35.16 -4.60 10.05
C THR A 219 34.61 -3.46 10.90
N THR A 220 34.41 -2.29 10.30
CA THR A 220 33.70 -1.15 10.91
C THR A 220 32.23 -1.55 11.10
N LYS A 221 31.96 -2.29 12.17
CA LYS A 221 30.60 -2.50 12.68
C LYS A 221 30.12 -1.15 13.21
N ILE A 222 29.21 -0.54 12.47
CA ILE A 222 28.41 0.58 12.94
C ILE A 222 27.58 0.04 14.10
N VAL A 223 28.03 0.29 15.32
CA VAL A 223 27.21 0.09 16.52
C VAL A 223 26.15 1.19 16.49
N PRO A 224 24.85 0.87 16.46
CA PRO A 224 23.84 1.89 16.59
C PRO A 224 23.94 2.45 18.01
N ILE A 225 24.28 3.72 18.12
CA ILE A 225 24.17 4.47 19.37
C ILE A 225 22.68 4.47 19.72
N ILE A 226 22.26 3.60 20.63
CA ILE A 226 20.94 3.67 21.24
C ILE A 226 20.98 4.89 22.16
N LYS A 227 20.62 6.04 21.61
CA LYS A 227 20.35 7.24 22.37
C LYS A 227 18.99 7.03 23.05
N THR A 228 19.02 6.55 24.30
CA THR A 228 17.84 6.48 25.15
C THR A 228 17.46 7.89 25.60
N ASP A 229 16.65 8.57 24.80
CA ASP A 229 15.79 9.64 25.29
C ASP A 229 14.54 9.66 24.41
N THR A 230 13.42 9.20 24.98
CA THR A 230 12.13 9.07 24.30
C THR A 230 11.05 9.73 25.13
N ARG A 231 10.37 10.79 24.65
CA ARG A 231 9.45 11.57 25.51
C ARG A 231 8.22 12.24 24.85
N VAL A 232 7.42 11.53 24.07
CA VAL A 232 6.03 11.13 24.47
C VAL A 232 6.21 9.85 25.29
N VAL A 233 5.26 9.28 26.05
CA VAL A 233 5.63 8.02 26.76
C VAL A 233 6.11 7.01 25.70
N GLY A 234 7.41 6.68 25.72
CA GLY A 234 8.15 5.99 24.65
C GLY A 234 8.08 6.53 23.20
N GLY A 235 7.79 7.81 22.96
CA GLY A 235 7.88 8.49 21.64
C GLY A 235 9.22 9.19 21.41
N SER A 236 9.47 9.80 20.26
CA SER A 236 10.75 10.47 19.96
C SER A 236 10.57 11.95 19.64
N ASP A 237 11.61 12.75 19.87
CA ASP A 237 11.69 14.12 19.37
C ASP A 237 11.47 14.13 17.85
N SER A 238 10.56 15.00 17.41
CA SER A 238 10.37 15.25 15.98
C SER A 238 11.55 16.04 15.40
N MET A 239 11.72 15.98 14.10
CA MET A 239 12.54 16.95 13.37
C MET A 239 11.73 18.22 13.10
N ARG A 240 12.42 19.35 12.96
CA ARG A 240 11.79 20.60 12.55
C ARG A 240 11.03 20.41 11.23
N GLY A 241 9.73 20.71 11.25
CA GLY A 241 8.85 20.55 10.09
C GLY A 241 8.47 19.10 9.74
N GLU A 242 8.72 18.12 10.60
CA GLU A 242 8.25 16.72 10.41
C GLU A 242 6.72 16.62 10.50
N VAL A 243 6.08 17.51 11.28
CA VAL A 243 4.62 17.55 11.45
C VAL A 243 4.07 18.98 11.19
N PRO A 244 4.09 19.45 9.93
CA PRO A 244 3.79 20.85 9.59
C PRO A 244 2.31 21.25 9.77
N TRP A 245 1.42 20.28 9.97
CA TRP A 245 0.00 20.52 10.28
C TRP A 245 -0.28 20.63 11.78
N GLN A 246 0.71 20.41 12.64
CA GLN A 246 0.53 20.50 14.09
C GLN A 246 0.26 21.94 14.50
N VAL A 247 -0.74 22.13 15.37
CA VAL A 247 -1.05 23.40 16.01
C VAL A 247 -0.89 23.24 17.53
N HIS A 248 -0.34 24.28 18.15
CA HIS A 248 -0.31 24.45 19.60
C HIS A 248 -1.35 25.49 19.99
N LEU A 249 -2.34 25.10 20.79
CA LEU A 249 -3.37 26.01 21.32
C LEU A 249 -2.89 26.59 22.65
N VAL A 250 -2.80 27.92 22.68
CA VAL A 250 -2.37 28.68 23.86
C VAL A 250 -3.46 29.64 24.32
N ASN A 251 -3.53 29.86 25.62
CA ASN A 251 -4.46 30.83 26.23
C ASN A 251 -3.90 32.26 26.18
N SER A 252 -4.62 33.21 26.79
CA SER A 252 -4.21 34.62 26.89
C SER A 252 -2.87 34.86 27.60
N HIS A 253 -2.40 33.90 28.41
CA HIS A 253 -1.12 33.95 29.11
C HIS A 253 0.00 33.21 28.35
N ASN A 254 -0.23 32.85 27.09
CA ASN A 254 0.67 32.02 26.27
C ASN A 254 0.96 30.64 26.86
N VAL A 255 0.09 30.13 27.73
CA VAL A 255 0.23 28.77 28.27
C VAL A 255 -0.47 27.80 27.34
N GLY A 256 0.29 26.82 26.86
CA GLY A 256 -0.19 25.69 26.08
C GLY A 256 -1.11 24.77 26.87
N PHE A 257 -2.24 24.39 26.27
CA PHE A 257 -3.20 23.51 26.94
C PHE A 257 -3.69 22.35 26.06
N CYS A 258 -3.73 22.52 24.74
CA CYS A 258 -4.15 21.49 23.80
C CYS A 258 -3.40 21.60 22.45
N GLY A 259 -3.49 20.55 21.66
CA GLY A 259 -3.09 20.52 20.26
C GLY A 259 -4.23 20.82 19.28
N GLY A 260 -3.88 20.86 18.00
CA GLY A 260 -4.82 20.97 16.89
C GLY A 260 -4.16 20.53 15.59
N SER A 261 -4.95 20.45 14.52
CA SER A 261 -4.47 20.14 13.18
C SER A 261 -4.98 21.16 12.15
N ILE A 262 -4.11 21.66 11.29
CA ILE A 262 -4.47 22.61 10.22
C ILE A 262 -5.28 21.88 9.14
N VAL A 263 -6.51 22.30 8.89
CA VAL A 263 -7.37 21.76 7.82
C VAL A 263 -7.17 22.53 6.50
N ASN A 264 -7.06 23.85 6.59
CA ASN A 264 -6.69 24.75 5.50
C ASN A 264 -6.13 26.07 6.09
N GLU A 265 -5.90 27.09 5.28
CA GLU A 265 -5.28 28.35 5.75
C GLU A 265 -6.09 29.05 6.85
N LYS A 266 -7.41 28.85 6.93
CA LYS A 266 -8.29 29.55 7.87
C LYS A 266 -8.86 28.66 8.98
N TRP A 267 -8.71 27.34 8.88
CA TRP A 267 -9.42 26.40 9.75
C TRP A 267 -8.48 25.40 10.42
N VAL A 268 -8.67 25.23 11.73
CA VAL A 268 -7.99 24.23 12.56
C VAL A 268 -9.03 23.29 13.17
N VAL A 269 -8.75 22.00 13.24
CA VAL A 269 -9.55 21.01 13.96
C VAL A 269 -8.88 20.64 15.29
N THR A 270 -9.66 20.49 16.35
CA THR A 270 -9.20 20.11 17.69
C THR A 270 -10.31 19.35 18.43
N ALA A 271 -10.08 18.99 19.69
CA ALA A 271 -11.09 18.40 20.56
C ALA A 271 -11.98 19.49 21.17
N ALA A 272 -13.29 19.25 21.26
CA ALA A 272 -14.23 20.23 21.78
C ALA A 272 -14.02 20.50 23.28
N HIS A 273 -13.61 19.48 24.05
CA HIS A 273 -13.38 19.60 25.48
C HIS A 273 -12.21 20.51 25.87
N CYS A 274 -11.35 20.85 24.90
CA CYS A 274 -10.27 21.82 25.08
C CYS A 274 -10.79 23.25 25.20
N LEU A 275 -12.05 23.51 24.82
CA LEU A 275 -12.56 24.84 24.57
C LEU A 275 -13.70 25.15 25.54
N GLN A 276 -13.66 26.31 26.19
CA GLN A 276 -14.77 26.84 26.98
C GLN A 276 -15.31 28.12 26.35
N PRO A 277 -16.63 28.39 26.47
CA PRO A 277 -17.21 29.64 25.98
C PRO A 277 -16.53 30.85 26.63
N GLY A 278 -16.02 31.78 25.82
CA GLY A 278 -15.33 32.98 26.28
C GLY A 278 -13.81 32.86 26.40
N ASP A 279 -13.23 31.69 26.12
CA ASP A 279 -11.78 31.52 26.11
C ASP A 279 -11.13 32.35 24.99
N ASN A 280 -10.11 33.12 25.35
CA ASN A 280 -9.26 33.79 24.38
C ASN A 280 -8.14 32.82 23.94
N VAL A 281 -8.39 32.13 22.82
CA VAL A 281 -7.51 31.09 22.29
C VAL A 281 -6.70 31.63 21.12
N THR A 282 -5.41 31.34 21.12
CA THR A 282 -4.51 31.59 19.98
C THR A 282 -3.98 30.26 19.45
N ALA A 283 -4.08 30.06 18.14
CA ALA A 283 -3.47 28.96 17.43
C ALA A 283 -2.04 29.35 17.03
N VAL A 284 -1.06 28.53 17.41
CA VAL A 284 0.35 28.67 17.00
C VAL A 284 0.68 27.52 16.06
N ALA A 285 0.87 27.83 14.78
CA ALA A 285 1.30 26.87 13.75
C ALA A 285 2.80 27.02 13.48
N GLY A 286 3.48 25.95 13.05
CA GLY A 286 4.93 25.99 12.78
C GLY A 286 5.80 26.05 14.03
N GLU A 287 5.22 25.78 15.19
CA GLU A 287 5.91 25.64 16.47
C GLU A 287 6.70 24.33 16.52
N TYR A 288 7.91 24.38 17.08
CA TYR A 288 8.78 23.21 17.27
C TYR A 288 9.22 23.09 18.72
N SER A 289 9.68 24.19 19.31
CA SER A 289 10.21 24.26 20.67
C SER A 289 9.51 25.34 21.47
N THR A 290 8.63 24.95 22.40
CA THR A 290 7.82 25.87 23.23
C THR A 290 8.60 26.83 24.14
N LYS A 291 9.94 26.71 24.17
CA LYS A 291 10.85 27.57 24.93
C LYS A 291 11.60 28.59 24.07
N ALA A 292 11.58 28.45 22.75
CA ALA A 292 12.32 29.30 21.82
C ALA A 292 11.36 29.78 20.73
N ASP A 293 11.70 30.91 20.11
CA ASP A 293 11.04 31.35 18.88
C ASP A 293 11.99 31.00 17.72
N ASP A 294 11.59 30.02 16.92
CA ASP A 294 12.37 29.51 15.79
C ASP A 294 12.13 30.31 14.50
N GLN A 295 11.35 31.40 14.57
CA GLN A 295 10.92 32.25 13.44
C GLN A 295 10.06 31.52 12.39
N THR A 296 9.62 30.30 12.69
CA THR A 296 8.70 29.51 11.85
C THR A 296 7.25 29.63 12.31
N GLU A 297 7.05 30.16 13.51
CA GLU A 297 5.81 30.24 14.25
C GLU A 297 4.88 31.29 13.65
N GLN A 298 3.64 30.88 13.42
CA GLN A 298 2.55 31.75 13.02
C GLN A 298 1.47 31.73 14.07
N ARG A 299 1.30 32.86 14.74
CA ARG A 299 0.26 33.07 15.75
C ARG A 299 -0.98 33.65 15.09
N ARG A 300 -2.13 33.02 15.31
CA ARG A 300 -3.44 33.47 14.82
C ARG A 300 -4.47 33.38 15.93
N ARG A 301 -5.17 34.47 16.20
CA ARG A 301 -6.30 34.46 17.13
C ARG A 301 -7.45 33.67 16.52
N VAL A 302 -8.21 33.01 17.39
CA VAL A 302 -9.42 32.30 17.00
C VAL A 302 -10.58 33.29 16.96
N ALA A 303 -11.14 33.52 15.78
CA ALA A 303 -12.30 34.39 15.58
C ALA A 303 -13.60 33.68 15.99
N ARG A 304 -13.69 32.37 15.74
CA ARG A 304 -14.91 31.60 16.04
C ARG A 304 -14.59 30.16 16.41
N VAL A 305 -15.23 29.70 17.48
CA VAL A 305 -15.19 28.31 17.93
C VAL A 305 -16.49 27.61 17.51
N VAL A 306 -16.37 26.49 16.81
CA VAL A 306 -17.50 25.70 16.29
C VAL A 306 -17.37 24.25 16.80
N PRO A 307 -17.86 23.94 18.02
CA PRO A 307 -17.95 22.55 18.46
C PRO A 307 -18.97 21.80 17.60
N HIS A 308 -18.84 20.47 17.52
CA HIS A 308 -19.83 19.65 16.82
C HIS A 308 -21.24 19.91 17.39
N PRO A 309 -22.31 20.03 16.56
CA PRO A 309 -23.64 20.44 17.03
C PRO A 309 -24.25 19.56 18.13
N THR A 310 -23.85 18.29 18.18
CA THR A 310 -24.31 17.31 19.19
C THR A 310 -23.31 17.10 20.34
N TYR A 311 -22.26 17.92 20.42
CA TYR A 311 -21.34 17.96 21.55
C TYR A 311 -22.02 18.59 22.75
N ASN A 312 -21.96 17.93 23.91
CA ASN A 312 -22.45 18.50 25.16
C ASN A 312 -21.60 18.04 26.34
N ALA A 313 -20.77 18.95 26.84
CA ALA A 313 -19.84 18.70 27.94
C ALA A 313 -20.53 18.33 29.26
N THR A 314 -21.78 18.77 29.49
CA THR A 314 -22.50 18.47 30.75
C THR A 314 -23.10 17.07 30.77
N LEU A 315 -23.45 16.52 29.59
CA LEU A 315 -23.97 15.17 29.45
C LEU A 315 -22.85 14.15 29.32
N ASN A 316 -21.93 14.38 28.38
CA ASN A 316 -20.77 13.53 28.16
C ASN A 316 -19.67 14.33 27.46
N LYS A 317 -18.63 14.68 28.23
CA LYS A 317 -17.46 15.46 27.78
C LYS A 317 -16.72 14.86 26.58
N HIS A 318 -16.88 13.56 26.30
CA HIS A 318 -16.15 12.86 25.26
C HIS A 318 -17.02 12.52 24.04
N HIS A 319 -18.35 12.62 24.14
CA HIS A 319 -19.24 12.32 23.01
C HIS A 319 -19.20 13.43 21.96
N ASN A 320 -18.83 13.09 20.73
CA ASN A 320 -18.60 14.04 19.63
C ASN A 320 -17.61 15.14 20.00
N ASP A 321 -16.55 14.72 20.70
CA ASP A 321 -15.48 15.60 21.16
C ASP A 321 -14.58 16.01 19.99
N ILE A 322 -15.10 16.94 19.18
CA ILE A 322 -14.44 17.56 18.04
C ILE A 322 -14.98 18.97 17.82
N ALA A 323 -14.09 19.90 17.50
CA ALA A 323 -14.40 21.28 17.22
C ALA A 323 -13.56 21.82 16.07
N LEU A 324 -14.10 22.82 15.37
CA LEU A 324 -13.42 23.59 14.34
C LEU A 324 -13.21 25.02 14.82
N LEU A 325 -12.00 25.53 14.60
CA LEU A 325 -11.60 26.89 14.94
C LEU A 325 -11.40 27.67 13.64
N GLU A 326 -12.15 28.77 13.50
CA GLU A 326 -11.95 29.74 12.43
C GLU A 326 -10.92 30.77 12.89
N LEU A 327 -9.83 30.91 12.15
CA LEU A 327 -8.78 31.87 12.42
C LEU A 327 -9.21 33.28 11.95
N GLU A 328 -8.83 34.30 12.70
CA GLU A 328 -9.10 35.71 12.37
C GLU A 328 -8.39 36.10 11.06
N GLU A 329 -7.15 35.66 10.90
CA GLU A 329 -6.34 35.83 9.70
C GLU A 329 -5.87 34.46 9.17
N PRO A 330 -5.77 34.29 7.84
CA PRO A 330 -5.27 33.05 7.27
C PRO A 330 -3.78 32.83 7.60
N LEU A 331 -3.39 31.56 7.68
CA LEU A 331 -2.01 31.11 7.76
C LEU A 331 -1.32 31.27 6.41
N SER A 332 -0.06 31.67 6.42
CA SER A 332 0.79 31.70 5.24
C SER A 332 1.45 30.33 5.07
N LEU A 333 0.97 29.53 4.12
CA LEU A 333 1.51 28.18 3.94
C LEU A 333 2.98 28.23 3.51
N ASN A 334 3.80 27.39 4.16
CA ASN A 334 5.23 27.27 3.89
C ASN A 334 5.72 25.86 4.28
N SER A 335 7.03 25.62 4.25
CA SER A 335 7.59 24.29 4.52
C SER A 335 7.33 23.72 5.93
N TYR A 336 6.99 24.59 6.89
CA TYR A 336 6.73 24.27 8.30
C TYR A 336 5.26 24.42 8.67
N VAL A 337 4.43 24.99 7.78
CA VAL A 337 3.00 25.23 7.99
C VAL A 337 2.24 24.75 6.76
N THR A 338 1.74 23.51 6.80
CA THR A 338 0.93 22.92 5.72
C THR A 338 -0.29 22.18 6.30
N PRO A 339 -1.42 22.15 5.59
CA PRO A 339 -2.61 21.46 6.08
C PRO A 339 -2.45 19.93 6.08
N ILE A 340 -3.16 19.22 6.96
CA ILE A 340 -3.32 17.76 6.87
C ILE A 340 -4.45 17.41 5.89
N CYS A 341 -4.32 16.31 5.14
CA CYS A 341 -5.39 15.91 4.22
C CYS A 341 -6.61 15.34 4.96
N ILE A 342 -7.80 15.69 4.47
CA ILE A 342 -9.07 15.11 4.91
C ILE A 342 -9.58 14.17 3.81
N GLY A 343 -9.63 12.88 4.12
CA GLY A 343 -10.04 11.83 3.18
C GLY A 343 -11.55 11.68 3.03
N SER A 344 -11.99 10.73 2.19
CA SER A 344 -13.38 10.27 2.19
C SER A 344 -13.66 9.38 3.40
N ARG A 345 -14.94 9.21 3.79
CA ARG A 345 -15.31 8.38 4.95
C ARG A 345 -14.81 6.94 4.82
N GLU A 346 -14.96 6.37 3.63
CA GLU A 346 -14.58 5.00 3.30
C GLU A 346 -13.06 4.85 3.33
N PHE A 347 -12.35 5.77 2.68
CA PHE A 347 -10.88 5.77 2.63
C PHE A 347 -10.25 5.97 4.01
N THR A 348 -10.68 6.99 4.77
CA THR A 348 -10.21 7.24 6.14
C THR A 348 -10.51 6.06 7.07
N THR A 349 -11.63 5.36 6.87
CA THR A 349 -11.95 4.15 7.64
C THR A 349 -11.01 2.99 7.31
N MET A 350 -10.63 2.83 6.05
CA MET A 350 -9.67 1.83 5.62
C MET A 350 -8.27 2.15 6.18
N LEU A 351 -7.79 3.38 6.01
CA LEU A 351 -6.51 3.83 6.56
C LEU A 351 -6.40 3.62 8.07
N LEU A 352 -7.47 3.92 8.80
CA LEU A 352 -7.49 3.73 10.25
C LEU A 352 -7.29 2.26 10.67
N LYS A 353 -7.82 1.31 9.90
CA LYS A 353 -7.77 -0.13 10.25
C LYS A 353 -6.47 -0.80 9.85
N HIS A 354 -5.89 -0.42 8.72
CA HIS A 354 -4.74 -1.11 8.12
C HIS A 354 -3.43 -0.32 8.22
N GLY A 355 -3.51 0.99 8.47
CA GLY A 355 -2.35 1.85 8.61
C GLY A 355 -1.86 1.94 10.06
N LEU A 356 -0.58 2.30 10.20
CA LEU A 356 0.00 2.67 11.48
C LEU A 356 -0.21 4.17 11.71
N GLY A 357 -0.86 4.53 12.81
CA GLY A 357 -1.07 5.93 13.15
C GLY A 357 0.18 6.58 13.73
N THR A 358 0.34 7.87 13.49
CA THR A 358 1.30 8.72 14.20
C THR A 358 0.52 9.79 14.95
N VAL A 359 0.81 9.90 16.24
CA VAL A 359 0.33 10.96 17.11
C VAL A 359 1.46 11.93 17.39
N SER A 360 1.12 13.20 17.59
CA SER A 360 2.08 14.25 17.88
C SER A 360 1.53 15.31 18.82
N GLY A 361 2.41 15.90 19.61
CA GLY A 361 2.07 16.96 20.55
C GLY A 361 3.19 17.30 21.53
N TRP A 362 2.87 18.23 22.43
CA TRP A 362 3.75 18.70 23.51
C TRP A 362 3.25 18.24 24.89
N GLY A 363 2.40 17.22 24.94
CA GLY A 363 1.86 16.69 26.17
C GLY A 363 2.91 16.14 27.12
N SER A 364 2.45 15.81 28.33
CA SER A 364 3.30 15.27 29.39
C SER A 364 3.95 13.96 28.95
N THR A 365 5.25 13.87 29.16
CA THR A 365 6.05 12.75 28.65
C THR A 365 6.00 11.52 29.57
N LEU A 366 5.40 11.69 30.74
CA LEU A 366 5.06 10.68 31.73
C LEU A 366 3.71 11.06 32.35
N TYR A 367 2.99 10.09 32.91
CA TYR A 367 1.76 10.37 33.64
C TYR A 367 2.03 11.36 34.80
N ARG A 368 1.29 12.48 34.82
CA ARG A 368 1.51 13.63 35.73
C ARG A 368 2.92 14.25 35.68
N GLY A 369 3.65 14.01 34.59
CA GLY A 369 4.95 14.59 34.32
C GLY A 369 4.86 16.00 33.72
N ARG A 370 6.03 16.59 33.47
CA ARG A 370 6.11 17.90 32.80
C ARG A 370 5.80 17.77 31.30
N PRO A 371 5.16 18.77 30.67
CA PRO A 371 5.00 18.84 29.23
C PRO A 371 6.34 18.79 28.48
N ALA A 372 6.33 18.23 27.28
CA ALA A 372 7.49 18.24 26.40
C ALA A 372 7.79 19.67 25.92
N THR A 373 9.07 19.97 25.75
CA THR A 373 9.47 21.29 25.22
C THR A 373 9.56 21.26 23.70
N VAL A 374 10.16 20.21 23.16
CA VAL A 374 10.24 19.89 21.74
C VAL A 374 9.06 19.03 21.34
N LEU A 375 8.50 19.28 20.16
CA LEU A 375 7.40 18.50 19.59
C LEU A 375 7.76 17.02 19.50
N GLN A 376 6.87 16.17 20.00
CA GLN A 376 7.07 14.74 20.05
C GLN A 376 6.22 14.04 19.00
N VAL A 377 6.70 12.88 18.56
CA VAL A 377 5.98 11.97 17.68
C VAL A 377 6.00 10.55 18.25
N LEU A 378 4.89 9.84 18.13
CA LEU A 378 4.79 8.43 18.50
C LEU A 378 3.96 7.69 17.46
N LYS A 379 4.45 6.53 17.04
CA LYS A 379 3.68 5.60 16.21
C LYS A 379 2.85 4.68 17.09
N VAL A 380 1.56 4.61 16.83
CA VAL A 380 0.58 3.85 17.61
C VAL A 380 -0.30 3.00 16.68
N PRO A 381 -0.47 1.71 16.96
CA PRO A 381 -1.34 0.84 16.18
C PRO A 381 -2.80 1.03 16.59
N PHE A 382 -3.70 0.87 15.62
CA PHE A 382 -5.13 0.77 15.87
C PHE A 382 -5.45 -0.48 16.69
N VAL A 383 -6.38 -0.37 17.64
CA VAL A 383 -6.83 -1.48 18.48
C VAL A 383 -8.26 -1.85 18.10
N ASP A 384 -8.52 -3.15 17.91
CA ASP A 384 -9.83 -3.64 17.55
C ASP A 384 -10.88 -3.31 18.63
N ARG A 385 -12.13 -3.14 18.19
CA ARG A 385 -13.21 -2.67 19.06
C ARG A 385 -13.49 -3.61 20.25
N PRO A 386 -13.56 -4.94 20.09
CA PRO A 386 -13.68 -5.85 21.23
C PRO A 386 -12.59 -5.68 22.29
N THR A 387 -11.32 -5.61 21.90
CA THR A 387 -10.20 -5.40 22.83
C THR A 387 -10.28 -4.03 23.50
N CYS A 388 -10.56 -2.99 22.72
CA CYS A 388 -10.76 -1.62 23.19
C CYS A 388 -11.89 -1.53 24.24
N LEU A 389 -13.04 -2.17 24.01
CA LEU A 389 -14.15 -2.18 24.97
C LEU A 389 -13.84 -2.94 26.26
N LYS A 390 -13.08 -4.05 26.18
CA LYS A 390 -12.67 -4.81 27.37
C LYS A 390 -11.66 -4.06 28.23
N SER A 391 -10.95 -3.09 27.64
CA SER A 391 -9.88 -2.35 28.33
C SER A 391 -10.39 -1.33 29.36
N THR A 392 -11.66 -0.90 29.29
CA THR A 392 -12.20 0.19 30.12
C THR A 392 -13.62 -0.12 30.60
N SER A 393 -14.00 0.42 31.76
CA SER A 393 -15.38 0.40 32.25
C SER A 393 -16.26 1.49 31.62
N ILE A 394 -15.66 2.45 30.93
CA ILE A 394 -16.35 3.55 30.25
C ILE A 394 -16.83 3.08 28.88
N THR A 395 -18.06 3.44 28.52
CA THR A 395 -18.65 3.03 27.23
C THR A 395 -17.99 3.75 26.06
N ILE A 396 -17.33 2.99 25.17
CA ILE A 396 -16.73 3.51 23.94
C ILE A 396 -17.73 3.48 22.78
N GLN A 397 -18.11 4.66 22.31
CA GLN A 397 -19.08 4.86 21.24
C GLN A 397 -18.48 4.60 19.85
N GLN A 398 -19.32 4.45 18.82
CA GLN A 398 -18.88 4.12 17.45
C GLN A 398 -18.13 5.26 16.72
N ASN A 399 -18.24 6.47 17.26
CA ASN A 399 -17.52 7.67 16.81
C ASN A 399 -16.16 7.83 17.52
N MET A 400 -15.73 6.84 18.29
CA MET A 400 -14.42 6.76 18.95
C MET A 400 -13.68 5.49 18.51
N PHE A 401 -12.37 5.47 18.73
CA PHE A 401 -11.55 4.27 18.61
C PHE A 401 -10.38 4.30 19.59
N CYS A 402 -9.80 3.13 19.87
CA CYS A 402 -8.59 3.01 20.67
C CYS A 402 -7.36 2.85 19.77
N ALA A 403 -6.23 3.38 20.20
CA ALA A 403 -4.93 3.07 19.64
C ALA A 403 -3.86 3.05 20.74
N GLY A 404 -2.86 2.19 20.58
CA GLY A 404 -1.78 2.02 21.56
C GLY A 404 -1.33 0.58 21.69
N PHE A 405 -0.45 0.33 22.66
CA PHE A 405 0.17 -0.99 22.88
C PHE A 405 -0.41 -1.65 24.13
N SER A 406 -0.71 -2.95 24.05
CA SER A 406 -1.29 -3.72 25.17
C SER A 406 -0.35 -3.77 26.39
N SER A 407 0.97 -3.79 26.16
CA SER A 407 2.00 -3.72 27.19
C SER A 407 2.05 -2.37 27.92
N GLY A 408 1.37 -1.35 27.41
CA GLY A 408 1.51 0.02 27.88
C GLY A 408 2.90 0.58 27.56
N GLY A 409 3.40 1.48 28.40
CA GLY A 409 4.71 2.10 28.27
C GLY A 409 4.82 3.10 27.10
N ARG A 410 3.87 3.10 26.15
CA ARG A 410 3.77 4.12 25.10
C ARG A 410 2.34 4.58 24.85
N ASP A 411 2.11 5.89 24.95
CA ASP A 411 0.78 6.50 24.80
C ASP A 411 0.87 8.04 24.71
N THR A 412 -0.20 8.66 24.21
CA THR A 412 -0.47 10.11 24.38
C THR A 412 -0.76 10.45 25.84
N CYS A 413 -0.58 11.71 26.24
CA CYS A 413 -0.85 12.14 27.60
C CYS A 413 -1.44 13.55 27.68
N GLY A 414 -1.61 14.06 28.91
CA GLY A 414 -2.17 15.39 29.15
C GLY A 414 -1.42 16.47 28.37
N GLY A 415 -2.15 17.29 27.61
CA GLY A 415 -1.59 18.32 26.71
C GLY A 415 -1.54 17.91 25.23
N ASP A 416 -1.68 16.62 24.90
CA ASP A 416 -1.82 16.15 23.51
C ASP A 416 -3.28 16.20 23.00
N SER A 417 -4.23 16.44 23.90
CA SER A 417 -5.66 16.56 23.58
C SER A 417 -5.91 17.53 22.43
N GLY A 418 -6.73 17.11 21.46
CA GLY A 418 -6.97 17.87 20.23
C GLY A 418 -5.91 17.72 19.15
N GLY A 419 -4.76 17.13 19.46
CA GLY A 419 -3.70 16.82 18.49
C GLY A 419 -4.12 15.78 17.43
N PRO A 420 -3.36 15.67 16.33
CA PRO A 420 -3.64 14.73 15.26
C PRO A 420 -3.32 13.29 15.66
N TYR A 421 -4.19 12.38 15.25
CA TYR A 421 -3.81 11.02 14.91
C TYR A 421 -3.84 10.93 13.38
N ALA A 422 -2.66 10.85 12.76
CA ALA A 422 -2.49 10.91 11.32
C ALA A 422 -1.94 9.58 10.78
N THR A 423 -2.43 9.16 9.61
CA THR A 423 -1.97 7.95 8.93
C THR A 423 -1.38 8.32 7.58
N GLU A 424 -0.23 7.75 7.28
CA GLU A 424 0.50 7.96 6.03
C GLU A 424 0.20 6.85 5.03
N ILE A 425 0.05 7.24 3.76
CA ILE A 425 -0.07 6.33 2.62
C ILE A 425 0.63 6.95 1.41
N GLU A 426 1.59 6.22 0.84
CA GLU A 426 2.35 6.62 -0.36
C GLU A 426 2.90 8.05 -0.33
N GLY A 427 3.43 8.46 0.83
CA GLY A 427 4.03 9.77 1.08
C GLY A 427 3.03 10.90 1.36
N THR A 428 1.74 10.59 1.55
CA THR A 428 0.70 11.58 1.88
C THR A 428 0.01 11.24 3.20
N TRP A 429 -0.07 12.23 4.09
CA TRP A 429 -0.63 12.10 5.42
C TRP A 429 -2.09 12.53 5.47
N PHE A 430 -2.93 11.70 6.09
CA PHE A 430 -4.36 11.96 6.28
C PHE A 430 -4.72 11.96 7.76
N LEU A 431 -5.63 12.86 8.15
CA LEU A 431 -6.17 12.90 9.50
C LEU A 431 -7.19 11.77 9.67
N THR A 432 -6.89 10.81 10.55
CA THR A 432 -7.76 9.65 10.82
C THR A 432 -8.38 9.70 12.22
N GLY A 433 -7.78 10.43 13.15
CA GLY A 433 -8.34 10.68 14.48
C GLY A 433 -7.92 12.02 15.09
N VAL A 434 -8.60 12.39 16.17
CA VAL A 434 -8.26 13.53 17.05
C VAL A 434 -8.11 13.01 18.48
N THR A 435 -7.00 13.31 19.13
CA THR A 435 -6.74 12.87 20.52
C THR A 435 -7.81 13.43 21.46
N SER A 436 -8.47 12.56 22.23
CA SER A 436 -9.60 12.95 23.07
C SER A 436 -9.32 12.71 24.56
N TRP A 437 -9.20 11.46 25.00
CA TRP A 437 -8.99 11.12 26.41
C TRP A 437 -8.32 9.75 26.60
N GLY A 438 -7.94 9.41 27.83
CA GLY A 438 -7.35 8.12 28.19
C GLY A 438 -7.42 7.85 29.70
N GLU A 439 -7.34 6.58 30.09
CA GLU A 439 -7.30 6.16 31.51
C GLU A 439 -5.86 5.99 31.99
N GLU A 440 -5.28 7.06 32.54
CA GLU A 440 -3.84 7.16 32.82
C GLU A 440 -3.00 7.04 31.53
N CYS A 441 -1.83 7.67 31.51
CA CYS A 441 -1.00 7.64 30.30
C CYS A 441 -0.13 6.40 30.29
N ALA A 442 -0.20 5.60 29.22
CA ALA A 442 0.69 4.46 28.97
C ALA A 442 0.63 3.35 30.03
N LYS A 443 -0.54 3.17 30.65
CA LYS A 443 -0.80 2.06 31.57
C LYS A 443 -0.95 0.75 30.80
N ALA A 444 -0.33 -0.32 31.30
CA ALA A 444 -0.51 -1.66 30.74
C ALA A 444 -2.00 -2.04 30.72
N GLY A 445 -2.45 -2.60 29.60
CA GLY A 445 -3.86 -2.97 29.37
C GLY A 445 -4.81 -1.81 29.13
N LYS A 446 -4.32 -0.57 28.99
CA LYS A 446 -5.11 0.62 28.60
C LYS A 446 -4.61 1.19 27.28
N TYR A 447 -5.46 1.98 26.64
CA TYR A 447 -5.20 2.58 25.34
C TYR A 447 -5.65 4.05 25.33
N GLY A 448 -5.04 4.85 24.46
CA GLY A 448 -5.54 6.19 24.17
C GLY A 448 -6.83 6.12 23.36
N ILE A 449 -7.77 7.02 23.65
CA ILE A 449 -9.07 7.12 22.97
C ILE A 449 -9.09 8.37 22.10
N TYR A 450 -9.47 8.16 20.84
CA TYR A 450 -9.46 9.16 19.79
C TYR A 450 -10.85 9.32 19.19
N THR A 451 -11.22 10.55 18.85
CA THR A 451 -12.41 10.83 18.04
C THR A 451 -12.18 10.36 16.61
N ARG A 452 -13.08 9.54 16.08
CA ARG A 452 -12.98 8.94 14.74
C ARG A 452 -13.38 9.91 13.64
N VAL A 453 -12.40 10.53 13.00
CA VAL A 453 -12.61 11.60 11.99
C VAL A 453 -13.45 11.14 10.80
N SER A 454 -13.42 9.86 10.43
CA SER A 454 -14.25 9.33 9.32
C SER A 454 -15.76 9.53 9.53
N LYS A 455 -16.23 9.69 10.78
CA LYS A 455 -17.64 9.99 11.10
C LYS A 455 -18.02 11.45 10.90
N TYR A 456 -17.04 12.36 10.78
CA TYR A 456 -17.24 13.81 10.76
C TYR A 456 -16.82 14.47 9.44
N ILE A 457 -16.34 13.70 8.45
CA ILE A 457 -15.84 14.21 7.17
C ILE A 457 -16.82 15.20 6.51
N LYS A 458 -18.10 14.86 6.46
CA LYS A 458 -19.13 15.71 5.86
C LYS A 458 -19.22 17.07 6.58
N TRP A 459 -19.35 17.05 7.91
CA TRP A 459 -19.42 18.26 8.73
C TRP A 459 -18.15 19.11 8.62
N ILE A 460 -16.97 18.48 8.60
CA ILE A 460 -15.69 19.17 8.42
C ILE A 460 -15.68 19.88 7.06
N LYS A 461 -15.94 19.16 5.97
CA LYS A 461 -15.92 19.72 4.61
C LYS A 461 -16.92 20.87 4.42
N GLU A 462 -18.16 20.68 4.88
CA GLU A 462 -19.21 21.69 4.75
C GLU A 462 -18.88 22.96 5.55
N THR A 463 -18.34 22.82 6.76
CA THR A 463 -18.02 23.97 7.62
C THR A 463 -16.78 24.72 7.14
N THR A 464 -15.73 24.00 6.72
CA THR A 464 -14.46 24.60 6.29
C THR A 464 -14.43 24.97 4.80
N LYS A 465 -15.50 24.66 4.06
CA LYS A 465 -15.62 24.81 2.60
C LYS A 465 -14.51 24.06 1.84
N LEU A 466 -14.11 22.91 2.35
CA LEU A 466 -13.13 22.04 1.69
C LEU A 466 -13.82 21.23 0.59
N ALA A 467 -13.25 21.27 -0.62
CA ALA A 467 -13.78 20.59 -1.81
C ALA A 467 -13.85 19.06 -1.69
#